data_AF-A0A6V8LIX0-F1
#
_entry.id   AF-A0A6V8LIX0-F1
#
_cell.length_a   1.000
_cell.length_b   1.000
_cell.length_c   1.000
_cell.angle_alpha   90.00
_cell.angle_beta   90.00
_cell.angle_gamma   90.00
#
_symmetry.space_group_name_H-M   'P 1'
#
loop_
_entity.id
_entity.type
_entity.pdbx_description
1 polymer ?
#
loop_
_entity_poly.entity_id
_entity_poly.type
_entity_poly.pdbx_seq_one_letter_code
_entity_poly.pdbx_strand_id
1 'polypeptide(L)'
;MERPEAVGDYRVPDGRHLAGLTGRLVELLAEPVPTTCLSMYLVPHTQVVTDAVAAARAAGFAPDVHTVAKAVGSDVTNVIRSCLREGRFGAATVLFTTFLANDEVVAVSDYTRDEIVASAQEVDAHCGTTFAEQCRRRVAVSYPPIDASAYLDLDPAAVDAALARRGLERDGYVLFLSRVARAKGSTTW
;
A
#
# COMPACT_ATOMS: atom_id res chain seq x y z
N MET A 1 -0.47 -30.63 0.71
CA MET A 1 -0.76 -29.38 1.44
C MET A 1 -1.95 -28.72 0.77
N GLU A 2 -2.89 -28.21 1.56
CA GLU A 2 -3.94 -27.32 1.09
C GLU A 2 -3.31 -26.04 0.50
N ARG A 3 -3.83 -25.55 -0.63
CA ARG A 3 -3.36 -24.31 -1.28
C ARG A 3 -4.52 -23.31 -1.33
N PRO A 4 -4.59 -22.36 -0.37
CA PRO A 4 -5.62 -21.34 -0.37
C PRO A 4 -5.59 -20.47 -1.63
N GLU A 5 -6.74 -19.90 -1.98
CA GLU A 5 -6.87 -18.90 -3.03
C GLU A 5 -6.14 -17.59 -2.68
N ALA A 6 -5.75 -16.84 -3.71
CA ALA A 6 -5.09 -15.54 -3.54
C ALA A 6 -5.99 -14.52 -2.79
N VAL A 7 -5.35 -13.56 -2.12
CA VAL A 7 -6.01 -12.48 -1.39
C VAL A 7 -5.84 -11.16 -2.15
N GLY A 8 -6.93 -10.44 -2.36
CA GLY A 8 -6.96 -9.21 -3.17
C GLY A 8 -6.89 -9.50 -4.68
N ASP A 9 -6.97 -8.45 -5.48
CA ASP A 9 -6.96 -8.53 -6.96
C ASP A 9 -5.66 -8.00 -7.59
N TYR A 10 -4.66 -7.67 -6.76
CA TYR A 10 -3.36 -7.22 -7.24
C TYR A 10 -2.55 -8.36 -7.82
N ARG A 11 -1.79 -8.04 -8.88
CA ARG A 11 -0.70 -8.92 -9.31
C ARG A 11 0.45 -8.81 -8.32
N VAL A 12 0.54 -9.81 -7.45
CA VAL A 12 1.64 -9.94 -6.50
C VAL A 12 2.74 -10.83 -7.12
N PRO A 13 4.03 -10.52 -6.92
CA PRO A 13 5.12 -11.40 -7.34
C PRO A 13 4.96 -12.82 -6.75
N ASP A 14 5.38 -13.83 -7.51
CA ASP A 14 5.42 -15.19 -6.98
C ASP A 14 6.41 -15.32 -5.81
N GLY A 15 6.28 -16.38 -5.00
CA GLY A 15 7.07 -16.55 -3.79
C GLY A 15 8.60 -16.56 -4.01
N ARG A 16 9.08 -16.96 -5.20
CA ARG A 16 10.52 -16.94 -5.52
C ARG A 16 11.00 -15.51 -5.73
N HIS A 17 10.19 -14.67 -6.38
CA HIS A 17 10.50 -13.26 -6.53
C HIS A 17 10.41 -12.52 -5.19
N LEU A 18 9.44 -12.85 -4.34
CA LEU A 18 9.39 -12.32 -2.97
C LEU A 18 10.66 -12.69 -2.18
N ALA A 19 11.08 -13.95 -2.22
CA ALA A 19 12.32 -14.38 -1.57
C ALA A 19 13.55 -13.63 -2.08
N GLY A 20 13.65 -13.39 -3.40
CA GLY A 20 14.73 -12.61 -3.99
C GLY A 20 14.73 -11.14 -3.55
N LEU A 21 13.55 -10.50 -3.50
CA LEU A 21 13.40 -9.12 -3.01
C LEU A 21 13.80 -9.01 -1.54
N THR A 22 13.33 -9.93 -0.70
CA THR A 22 13.69 -10.00 0.72
C THR A 22 15.20 -10.19 0.90
N GLY A 23 15.81 -11.15 0.19
CA GLY A 23 17.25 -11.40 0.25
C GLY A 23 18.07 -10.18 -0.15
N ARG A 24 17.68 -9.48 -1.23
CA ARG A 24 18.38 -8.26 -1.65
C ARG A 24 18.26 -7.15 -0.62
N LEU A 25 17.11 -7.01 0.04
CA LEU A 25 16.94 -6.01 1.09
C LEU A 25 17.77 -6.37 2.33
N VAL A 26 17.93 -7.65 2.68
CA VAL A 26 18.85 -8.08 3.75
C VAL A 26 20.29 -7.66 3.44
N GLU A 27 20.77 -7.87 2.21
CA GLU A 27 22.11 -7.44 1.81
C GLU A 27 22.31 -5.93 1.98
N LEU A 28 21.31 -5.12 1.62
CA LEU A 28 21.35 -3.66 1.80
C LEU A 28 21.33 -3.26 3.28
N LEU A 29 20.49 -3.92 4.09
CA LEU A 29 20.37 -3.63 5.52
C LEU A 29 21.58 -4.10 6.35
N ALA A 30 22.41 -4.99 5.81
CA ALA A 30 23.65 -5.41 6.44
C ALA A 30 24.76 -4.35 6.36
N GLU A 31 24.64 -3.38 5.45
CA GLU A 31 25.56 -2.24 5.38
C GLU A 31 25.36 -1.33 6.61
N PRO A 32 26.42 -0.74 7.19
CA PRO A 32 26.34 0.09 8.39
C PRO A 32 25.87 1.52 8.07
N VAL A 33 24.79 1.63 7.28
CA VAL A 33 24.20 2.89 6.84
C VAL A 33 22.82 3.05 7.48
N PRO A 34 22.60 4.11 8.28
CA PRO A 34 21.27 4.43 8.78
C PRO A 34 20.27 4.55 7.62
N THR A 35 19.24 3.71 7.64
CA THR A 35 18.32 3.53 6.52
C THR A 35 16.88 3.77 6.94
N THR A 36 16.16 4.60 6.19
CA THR A 36 14.69 4.68 6.30
C THR A 36 14.07 3.85 5.19
N CYS A 37 13.30 2.83 5.54
CA CYS A 37 12.57 1.98 4.60
C CYS A 37 11.09 2.40 4.56
N LEU A 38 10.69 3.08 3.48
CA LEU A 38 9.28 3.40 3.21
C LEU A 38 8.66 2.34 2.29
N SER A 39 7.66 1.62 2.78
CA SER A 39 6.83 0.75 1.95
C SER A 39 5.51 1.44 1.61
N MET A 40 5.20 1.47 0.32
CA MET A 40 3.90 1.84 -0.22
C MET A 40 3.23 0.54 -0.62
N TYR A 41 2.03 0.21 -0.15
CA TYR A 41 1.38 -1.11 -0.23
C TYR A 41 1.72 -2.08 0.91
N LEU A 42 0.68 -2.64 1.53
CA LEU A 42 0.81 -3.65 2.57
C LEU A 42 1.36 -4.96 2.00
N VAL A 43 0.86 -5.34 0.83
CA VAL A 43 1.33 -6.51 0.07
C VAL A 43 1.70 -6.09 -1.35
N PRO A 44 2.90 -6.43 -1.85
CA PRO A 44 3.95 -7.22 -1.17
C PRO A 44 4.95 -6.39 -0.36
N HIS A 45 4.99 -5.07 -0.51
CA HIS A 45 6.17 -4.29 -0.11
C HIS A 45 6.42 -4.26 1.39
N THR A 46 5.37 -4.00 2.19
CA THR A 46 5.52 -3.98 3.65
C THR A 46 5.95 -5.36 4.17
N GLN A 47 5.38 -6.44 3.62
CA GLN A 47 5.80 -7.80 3.95
C GLN A 47 7.29 -8.04 3.65
N VAL A 48 7.78 -7.66 2.46
CA VAL A 48 9.19 -7.80 2.10
C VAL A 48 10.11 -7.03 3.07
N VAL A 49 9.72 -5.82 3.46
CA VAL A 49 10.47 -5.00 4.43
C VAL A 49 10.50 -5.67 5.80
N THR A 50 9.36 -6.09 6.33
CA THR A 50 9.30 -6.73 7.65
C THR A 50 10.07 -8.05 7.68
N ASP A 51 9.96 -8.86 6.61
CA ASP A 51 10.67 -10.13 6.50
C ASP A 51 12.19 -9.91 6.42
N ALA A 52 12.64 -8.90 5.68
CA ALA A 52 14.06 -8.58 5.55
C ALA A 52 14.66 -8.07 6.87
N VAL A 53 13.96 -7.17 7.57
CA VAL A 53 14.42 -6.67 8.88
C VAL A 53 14.49 -7.81 9.89
N ALA A 54 13.47 -8.67 9.94
CA ALA A 54 13.45 -9.82 10.82
C ALA A 54 14.58 -10.82 10.48
N ALA A 55 14.77 -11.15 9.20
CA ALA A 55 15.82 -12.04 8.75
C ALA A 55 17.22 -11.49 9.03
N ALA A 56 17.44 -10.20 8.79
CA ALA A 56 18.73 -9.55 9.06
C ALA A 56 19.09 -9.61 10.55
N ARG A 57 18.13 -9.25 11.42
CA ARG A 57 18.30 -9.34 12.88
C ARG A 57 18.53 -10.78 13.35
N ALA A 58 17.77 -11.74 12.83
CA ALA A 58 17.92 -13.15 13.16
C ALA A 58 19.28 -13.74 12.73
N ALA A 59 19.85 -13.24 11.63
CA ALA A 59 21.18 -13.61 11.15
C ALA A 59 22.33 -12.98 11.96
N GLY A 60 22.04 -12.13 12.94
CA GLY A 60 23.03 -11.46 13.78
C GLY A 60 23.51 -10.11 13.23
N PHE A 61 22.92 -9.60 12.15
CA PHE A 61 23.14 -8.22 11.75
C PHE A 61 22.42 -7.27 12.72
N ALA A 62 22.99 -6.07 12.89
CA ALA A 62 22.38 -4.99 13.69
C ALA A 62 22.01 -3.82 12.76
N PRO A 63 21.02 -3.98 11.87
CA PRO A 63 20.65 -2.94 10.92
C PRO A 63 20.14 -1.70 11.65
N ASP A 64 20.72 -0.54 11.35
CA ASP A 64 20.18 0.76 11.74
C ASP A 64 19.09 1.15 10.75
N VAL A 65 17.88 0.65 11.00
CA VAL A 65 16.74 0.79 10.09
C VAL A 65 15.51 1.32 10.81
N HIS A 66 14.88 2.33 10.20
CA HIS A 66 13.58 2.87 10.57
C HIS A 66 12.56 2.56 9.49
N THR A 67 11.47 1.88 9.86
CA THR A 67 10.47 1.39 8.90
C THR A 67 9.19 2.23 8.92
N VAL A 68 8.72 2.58 7.74
CA VAL A 68 7.48 3.34 7.55
C VAL A 68 6.57 2.57 6.60
N ALA A 69 5.43 2.11 7.10
CA ALA A 69 4.40 1.51 6.25
C ALA A 69 3.32 2.55 5.94
N LYS A 70 3.16 2.86 4.66
CA LYS A 70 2.14 3.78 4.18
C LYS A 70 1.02 3.02 3.47
N ALA A 71 -0.12 2.92 4.17
CA ALA A 71 -1.34 2.36 3.65
C ALA A 71 -1.97 3.33 2.65
N VAL A 72 -2.01 2.92 1.39
CA VAL A 72 -2.73 3.64 0.34
C VAL A 72 -4.18 3.20 0.33
N GLY A 73 -5.09 4.05 -0.15
CA GLY A 73 -6.53 3.77 -0.09
C GLY A 73 -6.91 2.40 -0.65
N SER A 74 -6.17 1.89 -1.64
CA SER A 74 -6.42 0.60 -2.27
C SER A 74 -6.01 -0.61 -1.41
N ASP A 75 -5.01 -0.51 -0.53
CA ASP A 75 -4.67 -1.60 0.41
C ASP A 75 -5.86 -1.93 1.33
N VAL A 76 -6.47 -0.87 1.85
CA VAL A 76 -7.53 -0.95 2.86
C VAL A 76 -8.85 -1.32 2.20
N THR A 77 -9.26 -0.52 1.21
CA THR A 77 -10.56 -0.68 0.55
C THR A 77 -10.66 -1.92 -0.33
N ASN A 78 -9.52 -2.44 -0.82
CA ASN A 78 -9.54 -3.55 -1.76
C ASN A 78 -9.06 -4.87 -1.16
N VAL A 79 -7.99 -4.87 -0.35
CA VAL A 79 -7.46 -6.12 0.22
C VAL A 79 -8.18 -6.44 1.53
N ILE A 80 -8.10 -5.55 2.52
CA ILE A 80 -8.66 -5.81 3.85
C ILE A 80 -10.18 -5.95 3.76
N ARG A 81 -10.88 -5.01 3.10
CA ARG A 81 -12.34 -5.12 2.93
C ARG A 81 -12.75 -6.37 2.15
N SER A 82 -11.97 -6.84 1.17
CA SER A 82 -12.28 -8.10 0.48
C SER A 82 -12.10 -9.31 1.41
N CYS A 83 -11.04 -9.33 2.24
CA CYS A 83 -10.87 -10.36 3.26
C CYS A 83 -12.08 -10.43 4.20
N LEU A 84 -12.52 -9.28 4.71
CA LEU A 84 -13.65 -9.19 5.64
C LEU A 84 -14.95 -9.68 4.98
N ARG A 85 -15.24 -9.21 3.76
CA ARG A 85 -16.41 -9.62 2.99
C ARG A 85 -16.43 -11.12 2.69
N GLU A 86 -15.27 -11.72 2.47
CA GLU A 86 -15.12 -13.15 2.16
C GLU A 86 -14.93 -14.03 3.41
N GLY A 87 -15.01 -13.45 4.61
CA GLY A 87 -14.79 -14.18 5.87
C GLY A 87 -13.36 -14.67 6.08
N ARG A 88 -12.39 -14.15 5.31
CA ARG A 88 -10.97 -14.50 5.39
C ARG A 88 -10.27 -13.70 6.49
N PHE A 89 -10.77 -13.78 7.71
CA PHE A 89 -10.24 -13.02 8.86
C PHE A 89 -8.78 -13.33 9.17
N GLY A 90 -8.30 -14.57 8.92
CA GLY A 90 -6.87 -14.89 9.05
C GLY A 90 -5.98 -14.05 8.13
N ALA A 91 -6.41 -13.79 6.90
CA ALA A 91 -5.68 -12.93 5.97
C ALA A 91 -5.69 -11.46 6.44
N ALA A 92 -6.84 -10.97 6.93
CA ALA A 92 -6.93 -9.63 7.51
C ALA A 92 -6.02 -9.46 8.75
N THR A 93 -5.96 -10.47 9.62
CA THR A 93 -5.07 -10.50 10.78
C THR A 93 -3.60 -10.41 10.40
N VAL A 94 -3.16 -11.16 9.36
CA VAL A 94 -1.79 -11.05 8.85
C VAL A 94 -1.52 -9.63 8.35
N LEU A 95 -2.42 -9.04 7.55
CA LEU A 95 -2.25 -7.69 7.02
C LEU A 95 -2.10 -6.63 8.12
N PHE A 96 -2.96 -6.66 9.15
CA PHE A 96 -2.87 -5.72 10.27
C PHE A 96 -1.62 -5.94 11.12
N THR A 97 -1.23 -7.19 11.35
CA THR A 97 0.00 -7.53 12.07
C THR A 97 1.21 -6.99 11.34
N THR A 98 1.31 -7.25 10.03
CA THR A 98 2.39 -6.75 9.17
C THR A 98 2.42 -5.23 9.14
N PHE A 99 1.26 -4.57 9.00
CA PHE A 99 1.18 -3.11 9.02
C PHE A 99 1.71 -2.54 10.34
N LEU A 100 1.17 -3.01 11.47
CA LEU A 100 1.52 -2.51 12.81
C LEU A 100 2.91 -2.94 13.30
N ALA A 101 3.59 -3.86 12.61
CA ALA A 101 4.96 -4.24 12.94
C ALA A 101 6.02 -3.17 12.58
N ASN A 102 5.64 -2.15 11.80
CA ASN A 102 6.55 -1.07 11.40
C ASN A 102 6.65 0.01 12.48
N ASP A 103 7.76 0.75 12.49
CA ASP A 103 8.02 1.81 13.47
C ASP A 103 6.99 2.94 13.33
N GLU A 104 6.74 3.38 12.09
CA GLU A 104 5.68 4.30 11.73
C GLU A 104 4.66 3.67 10.80
N VAL A 105 3.39 3.98 11.04
CA VAL A 105 2.26 3.56 10.22
C VAL A 105 1.46 4.78 9.80
N VAL A 106 1.20 4.89 8.50
CA VAL A 106 0.71 6.13 7.91
C VAL A 106 -0.42 5.85 6.92
N ALA A 107 -1.47 6.64 6.99
CA ALA A 107 -2.56 6.67 6.01
C ALA A 107 -2.39 7.84 5.03
N VAL A 108 -2.81 7.66 3.78
CA VAL A 108 -2.75 8.72 2.75
C VAL A 108 -3.77 9.85 2.92
N SER A 109 -4.73 9.70 3.82
CA SER A 109 -5.74 10.72 4.15
C SER A 109 -6.41 10.37 5.47
N ASP A 110 -7.10 11.34 6.08
CA ASP A 110 -7.98 11.08 7.23
C ASP A 110 -9.04 10.02 6.89
N TYR A 111 -9.65 10.11 5.71
CA TYR A 111 -10.59 9.10 5.23
C TYR A 111 -9.98 7.69 5.22
N THR A 112 -8.76 7.53 4.70
CA THR A 112 -8.08 6.22 4.70
C THR A 112 -7.77 5.76 6.12
N ARG A 113 -7.42 6.67 7.04
CA ARG A 113 -7.19 6.34 8.44
C ARG A 113 -8.47 5.81 9.11
N ASP A 114 -9.60 6.47 8.89
CA ASP A 114 -10.89 6.05 9.43
C ASP A 114 -11.28 4.66 8.90
N GLU A 115 -11.07 4.41 7.61
CA GLU A 115 -11.29 3.12 6.96
C GLU A 115 -10.43 1.99 7.55
N ILE A 116 -9.16 2.28 7.88
CA ILE A 116 -8.26 1.34 8.55
C ILE A 116 -8.80 0.99 9.93
N VAL A 117 -9.22 2.00 10.71
CA VAL A 117 -9.75 1.81 12.06
C VAL A 117 -11.06 1.01 12.02
N ALA A 118 -11.98 1.34 11.11
CA ALA A 118 -13.24 0.63 10.95
C ALA A 118 -13.01 -0.84 10.58
N SER A 119 -12.13 -1.10 9.61
CA SER A 119 -11.79 -2.46 9.21
C SER A 119 -11.14 -3.25 10.35
N ALA A 120 -10.30 -2.59 11.16
CA ALA A 120 -9.69 -3.20 12.33
C ALA A 120 -10.71 -3.55 13.42
N GLN A 121 -11.77 -2.74 13.59
CA GLN A 121 -12.87 -3.04 14.53
C GLN A 121 -13.61 -4.31 14.12
N GLU A 122 -13.83 -4.53 12.82
CA GLU A 122 -14.45 -5.76 12.33
C GLU A 122 -13.59 -7.00 12.63
N VAL A 123 -12.25 -6.89 12.45
CA VAL A 123 -11.32 -7.96 12.84
C VAL A 123 -11.32 -8.16 14.35
N ASP A 124 -11.28 -7.09 15.15
CA ASP A 124 -11.30 -7.19 16.60
C ASP A 124 -12.57 -7.89 17.11
N ALA A 125 -13.74 -7.55 16.53
CA ALA A 125 -15.01 -8.18 16.88
C ALA A 125 -15.05 -9.68 16.56
N HIS A 126 -14.38 -10.11 15.49
CA HIS A 126 -14.37 -11.52 15.07
C HIS A 126 -13.26 -12.35 15.73
N CYS A 127 -12.07 -11.78 15.87
CA CYS A 127 -10.85 -12.47 16.29
C CYS A 127 -10.43 -12.18 17.74
N GLY A 128 -11.05 -11.20 18.41
CA GLY A 128 -10.66 -10.79 19.77
C GLY A 128 -9.32 -10.04 19.83
N THR A 129 -8.89 -9.45 18.72
CA THR A 129 -7.65 -8.65 18.63
C THR A 129 -7.85 -7.24 19.21
N THR A 130 -6.78 -6.44 19.19
CA THR A 130 -6.79 -5.02 19.66
C THR A 130 -6.31 -4.06 18.57
N PHE A 131 -6.43 -4.45 17.30
CA PHE A 131 -5.89 -3.70 16.18
C PHE A 131 -6.51 -2.33 16.05
N ALA A 132 -7.82 -2.17 16.30
CA ALA A 132 -8.48 -0.88 16.17
C ALA A 132 -7.90 0.15 17.13
N GLU A 133 -7.60 -0.26 18.35
CA GLU A 133 -7.00 0.64 19.34
C GLU A 133 -5.57 1.01 18.99
N GLN A 134 -4.79 0.04 18.52
CA GLN A 134 -3.45 0.32 18.02
C GLN A 134 -3.46 1.26 16.82
N CYS A 135 -4.38 1.06 15.88
CA CYS A 135 -4.53 1.91 14.70
C CYS A 135 -4.91 3.34 15.08
N ARG A 136 -5.89 3.53 15.98
CA ARG A 136 -6.27 4.88 16.46
C ARG A 136 -5.09 5.64 17.04
N ARG A 137 -4.28 4.95 17.88
CA ARG A 137 -3.14 5.53 18.57
C ARG A 137 -1.96 5.82 17.65
N ARG A 138 -1.67 4.94 16.68
CA ARG A 138 -0.40 4.92 15.95
C ARG A 138 -0.48 5.43 14.52
N VAL A 139 -1.63 5.30 13.86
CA VAL A 139 -1.75 5.67 12.43
C VAL A 139 -1.79 7.18 12.30
N ALA A 140 -0.72 7.76 11.76
CA ALA A 140 -0.63 9.15 11.35
C ALA A 140 -1.18 9.35 9.93
N VAL A 141 -1.36 10.61 9.52
CA VAL A 141 -1.80 10.96 8.16
C VAL A 141 -0.70 11.69 7.42
N SER A 142 -0.42 11.24 6.20
CA SER A 142 0.51 11.89 5.27
C SER A 142 -0.10 11.87 3.88
N TYR A 143 -0.62 13.02 3.45
CA TYR A 143 -1.14 13.19 2.09
C TYR A 143 -0.05 12.93 1.05
N PRO A 144 -0.37 12.30 -0.10
CA PRO A 144 0.61 12.11 -1.16
C PRO A 144 1.15 13.47 -1.62
N PRO A 145 2.49 13.65 -1.68
CA PRO A 145 3.03 14.85 -2.29
C PRO A 145 2.78 14.76 -3.80
N ILE A 146 1.89 15.61 -4.29
CA ILE A 146 1.75 15.86 -5.74
C ILE A 146 2.46 17.17 -6.00
N ASP A 147 3.46 17.13 -6.88
CA ASP A 147 4.04 18.36 -7.42
C ASP A 147 3.03 18.98 -8.39
N ALA A 148 2.22 19.88 -7.85
CA ALA A 148 1.22 20.58 -8.65
C ALA A 148 1.86 21.54 -9.67
N SER A 149 3.11 21.99 -9.44
CA SER A 149 3.76 22.99 -10.32
C SER A 149 3.91 22.49 -11.75
N ALA A 150 4.14 21.18 -11.93
CA ALA A 150 4.19 20.52 -13.23
C ALA A 150 2.89 20.66 -14.07
N TYR A 151 1.77 21.07 -13.46
CA TYR A 151 0.46 21.18 -14.11
C TYR A 151 -0.08 22.60 -14.21
N LEU A 152 0.54 23.57 -13.52
CA LEU A 152 -0.01 24.94 -13.41
C LEU A 152 0.48 25.88 -14.52
N ASP A 153 1.68 25.65 -15.05
CA ASP A 153 2.35 26.57 -15.99
C ASP A 153 2.65 25.92 -17.35
N LEU A 154 1.71 25.14 -17.89
CA LEU A 154 1.86 24.52 -19.21
C LEU A 154 1.81 25.58 -20.33
N ASP A 155 2.76 25.52 -21.28
CA ASP A 155 2.76 26.40 -22.46
C ASP A 155 1.47 26.20 -23.29
N PRO A 156 0.63 27.25 -23.44
CA PRO A 156 -0.60 27.17 -24.22
C PRO A 156 -0.40 26.66 -25.65
N ALA A 157 0.71 27.03 -26.30
CA ALA A 157 0.99 26.60 -27.67
C ALA A 157 1.29 25.09 -27.75
N ALA A 158 2.00 24.56 -26.75
CA ALA A 158 2.25 23.12 -26.63
C ALA A 158 0.95 22.34 -26.38
N VAL A 159 0.03 22.88 -25.59
CA VAL A 159 -1.31 22.31 -25.38
C VAL A 159 -2.08 22.26 -26.69
N ASP A 160 -2.11 23.36 -27.45
CA ASP A 160 -2.84 23.43 -28.73
C ASP A 160 -2.28 22.46 -29.76
N ALA A 161 -0.96 22.37 -29.86
CA ALA A 161 -0.30 21.39 -30.74
C ALA A 161 -0.62 19.94 -30.32
N ALA A 162 -0.70 19.66 -29.02
CA ALA A 162 -1.03 18.33 -28.52
C ALA A 162 -2.51 17.94 -28.79
N LEU A 163 -3.44 18.89 -28.69
CA LEU A 163 -4.85 18.70 -29.01
C LEU A 163 -5.07 18.52 -30.51
N ALA A 164 -4.51 19.41 -31.34
CA ALA A 164 -4.63 19.37 -32.80
C ALA A 164 -4.09 18.04 -33.38
N ARG A 165 -2.96 17.55 -32.87
CA ARG A 165 -2.40 16.23 -33.23
C ARG A 165 -3.35 15.06 -32.99
N ARG A 166 -4.32 15.22 -32.10
CA ARG A 166 -5.31 14.19 -31.73
C ARG A 166 -6.69 14.47 -32.31
N GLY A 167 -6.83 15.52 -33.14
CA GLY A 167 -8.12 15.97 -33.65
C GLY A 167 -9.07 16.48 -32.55
N LEU A 168 -8.50 16.98 -31.44
CA LEU A 168 -9.26 17.53 -30.32
C LEU A 168 -9.22 19.06 -30.36
N GLU A 169 -10.27 19.68 -29.84
CA GLU A 169 -10.37 21.12 -29.64
C GLU A 169 -10.05 21.47 -28.17
N ARG A 170 -10.02 22.74 -27.79
CA ARG A 170 -9.89 23.11 -26.37
C ARG A 170 -11.22 22.94 -25.65
N ASP A 171 -11.13 22.52 -24.40
CA ASP A 171 -12.25 22.38 -23.46
C ASP A 171 -13.34 21.40 -23.93
N GLY A 172 -14.38 21.18 -23.10
CA GLY A 172 -15.53 20.34 -23.48
C GLY A 172 -15.36 18.83 -23.35
N TYR A 173 -14.27 18.35 -22.73
CA TYR A 173 -14.03 16.92 -22.50
C TYR A 173 -14.18 16.54 -21.04
N VAL A 174 -14.77 15.36 -20.79
CA VAL A 174 -14.68 14.66 -19.51
C VAL A 174 -13.65 13.54 -19.68
N LEU A 175 -12.50 13.68 -19.02
CA LEU A 175 -11.43 12.71 -19.07
C LEU A 175 -11.40 11.90 -17.76
N PHE A 176 -11.55 10.58 -17.87
CA PHE A 176 -11.38 9.65 -16.76
C PHE A 176 -10.16 8.75 -17.03
N LEU A 177 -9.07 8.98 -16.31
CA LEU A 177 -7.85 8.17 -16.38
C LEU A 177 -7.72 7.34 -15.12
N SER A 178 -7.96 6.03 -15.24
CA SER A 178 -7.73 5.09 -14.15
C SER A 178 -7.28 3.75 -14.71
N ARG A 179 -6.56 2.97 -13.88
CA ARG A 179 -6.49 1.52 -14.10
C ARG A 179 -7.91 0.96 -14.03
N VAL A 180 -8.22 0.00 -14.91
CA VAL A 180 -9.50 -0.71 -14.92
C VAL A 180 -9.53 -1.68 -13.73
N ALA A 181 -10.30 -1.35 -12.69
CA ALA A 181 -10.44 -2.13 -11.47
C ALA A 181 -11.81 -1.89 -10.84
N ARG A 182 -12.38 -2.90 -10.18
CA ARG A 182 -13.74 -2.81 -9.59
C ARG A 182 -13.87 -1.66 -8.58
N ALA A 183 -12.82 -1.39 -7.81
CA ALA A 183 -12.73 -0.27 -6.87
C ALA A 183 -12.81 1.13 -7.54
N LYS A 184 -12.83 1.21 -8.88
CA LYS A 184 -12.88 2.44 -9.67
C LYS A 184 -14.22 2.66 -10.37
N GLY A 185 -15.23 1.85 -10.07
CA GLY A 185 -16.58 2.01 -10.62
C GLY A 185 -16.75 1.56 -12.07
N SER A 186 -15.78 0.86 -12.65
CA SER A 186 -15.92 0.24 -13.97
C SER A 186 -16.79 -1.02 -13.85
N THR A 187 -18.05 -0.94 -14.29
CA THR A 187 -19.09 -1.95 -14.00
C THR A 187 -19.25 -3.06 -15.04
N THR A 188 -18.40 -3.16 -16.07
CA THR A 188 -18.68 -4.07 -17.19
C THR A 188 -17.40 -4.62 -17.84
N TRP A 189 -17.39 -5.95 -18.02
CA TRP A 189 -16.75 -6.65 -19.12
C TRP A 189 -17.86 -7.31 -19.93
#